data_AF-A0A9E2HHB8-F1
#
_entry.id   AF-A0A9E2HHB8-F1
#
_cell.length_a   1.000
_cell.length_b   1.000
_cell.length_c   1.000
_cell.angle_alpha   90.00
_cell.angle_beta   90.00
_cell.angle_gamma   90.00
#
_symmetry.space_group_name_H-M   'P 1'
#
loop_
_entity.id
_entity.type
_entity.pdbx_description
1 polymer ?
#
loop_
_entity_poly.entity_id
_entity_poly.type
_entity_poly.pdbx_seq_one_letter_code
_entity_poly.pdbx_strand_id
1 'polypeptide(L)'
;MSSASQDSSGPLAAKGPVFFERRELNQLLRVYGRLVAAGDWRDYSLVGGADVAEFAVYARSGDAPLYRVEKRPALQSRQGQWAV
;
A
#
# COMPACT_ATOMS: atom_id res chain seq x y z
N MET A 1 46.68 2.45 16.49
CA MET A 1 45.53 2.19 17.39
C MET A 1 44.53 3.31 17.12
N SER A 2 43.55 3.05 16.25
CA SER A 2 42.13 2.89 16.63
C SER A 2 41.42 4.26 16.59
N SER A 3 40.36 4.52 15.83
CA SER A 3 39.45 3.67 15.09
C SER A 3 38.78 4.48 13.99
N ALA A 4 38.59 3.84 12.84
CA ALA A 4 37.65 4.27 11.81
C ALA A 4 36.23 4.32 12.39
N SER A 5 35.55 5.46 12.23
CA SER A 5 34.09 5.53 12.28
C SER A 5 33.62 5.79 10.86
N GLN A 6 33.56 4.72 10.07
CA GLN A 6 32.84 4.71 8.81
C GLN A 6 31.35 4.60 9.16
N ASP A 7 30.60 5.67 8.93
CA ASP A 7 29.13 5.64 8.85
C ASP A 7 28.74 4.70 7.71
N SER A 8 28.46 3.44 8.06
CA SER A 8 27.96 2.42 7.16
C SER A 8 26.47 2.65 6.88
N SER A 9 26.17 3.73 6.15
CA SER A 9 24.90 3.85 5.43
C SER A 9 24.93 2.83 4.29
N GLY A 10 24.45 1.61 4.57
CA GLY A 10 24.30 0.56 3.57
C GLY A 10 23.53 1.04 2.35
N PRO A 11 23.74 0.45 1.16
CA PRO A 11 23.15 0.95 -0.07
C PRO A 11 21.63 0.96 0.12
N LEU A 12 21.04 2.15 0.09
CA LEU A 12 19.61 2.33 -0.10
C LEU A 12 19.31 1.74 -1.48
N ALA A 13 19.09 0.42 -1.51
CA ALA A 13 18.64 -0.29 -2.69
C ALA A 13 17.54 0.56 -3.28
N ALA A 14 17.72 0.98 -4.55
CA ALA A 14 16.77 1.82 -5.26
C ALA A 14 15.41 1.14 -5.14
N LYS A 15 14.62 1.57 -4.15
CA LYS A 15 13.38 0.91 -3.78
C LYS A 15 12.45 1.39 -4.86
N GLY A 16 12.23 0.53 -5.86
CA GLY A 16 11.29 0.80 -6.93
C GLY A 16 9.93 1.22 -6.34
N PRO A 17 9.07 1.85 -7.16
CA PRO A 17 7.80 2.37 -6.68
C PRO A 17 7.06 1.30 -5.87
N VAL A 18 6.60 1.71 -4.69
CA VAL A 18 5.80 0.87 -3.80
C VAL A 18 4.52 0.52 -4.52
N PHE A 19 4.25 -0.78 -4.62
CA PHE A 19 3.05 -1.31 -5.23
C PHE A 19 2.59 -2.58 -4.51
N PHE A 20 1.33 -2.94 -4.73
CA PHE A 20 0.78 -4.20 -4.25
C PHE A 20 1.32 -5.37 -5.08
N GLU A 21 1.80 -6.40 -4.41
CA GLU A 21 2.19 -7.63 -5.06
C GLU A 21 0.96 -8.39 -5.55
N ARG A 22 1.13 -9.28 -6.54
CA ARG A 22 0.03 -10.05 -7.13
C ARG A 22 -0.81 -10.80 -6.09
N ARG A 23 -0.19 -11.29 -5.01
CA ARG A 23 -0.91 -11.98 -3.91
C ARG A 23 -1.81 -11.02 -3.14
N GLU A 24 -1.31 -9.83 -2.80
CA GLU A 24 -2.06 -8.79 -2.09
C GLU A 24 -3.20 -8.26 -2.95
N LEU A 25 -2.91 -7.95 -4.23
CA LEU A 25 -3.91 -7.47 -5.18
C LEU A 25 -5.03 -8.49 -5.38
N ASN A 26 -4.71 -9.78 -5.48
CA ASN A 26 -5.72 -10.83 -5.56
C ASN A 26 -6.62 -10.88 -4.31
N GLN A 27 -6.10 -10.59 -3.11
CA GLN A 27 -6.90 -10.55 -1.89
C GLN A 27 -7.82 -9.33 -1.89
N LEU A 28 -7.30 -8.15 -2.23
CA LEU A 28 -8.08 -6.92 -2.37
C LEU A 28 -9.23 -7.10 -3.38
N LEU A 29 -8.91 -7.65 -4.56
CA LEU A 29 -9.88 -7.87 -5.63
C LEU A 29 -10.93 -8.94 -5.28
N ARG A 30 -10.60 -9.94 -4.43
CA ARG A 30 -11.57 -10.93 -3.94
C ARG A 30 -12.62 -10.29 -3.03
N VAL A 31 -12.19 -9.41 -2.13
CA VAL A 31 -13.12 -8.66 -1.26
C VAL A 31 -13.96 -7.71 -2.12
N TYR A 32 -13.31 -6.98 -3.03
CA TYR A 32 -13.98 -6.09 -3.96
C TYR A 32 -15.06 -6.79 -4.77
N GLY A 33 -14.74 -7.92 -5.42
CA GLY A 33 -15.70 -8.64 -6.25
C GLY A 33 -16.93 -9.12 -5.48
N ARG A 34 -16.77 -9.51 -4.20
CA ARG A 34 -17.90 -9.91 -3.35
C ARG A 34 -18.84 -8.73 -3.04
N LEU A 35 -18.28 -7.56 -2.78
CA LEU A 35 -19.04 -6.36 -2.42
C LEU A 35 -19.65 -5.66 -3.62
N VAL A 36 -19.03 -5.76 -4.80
CA VAL A 36 -19.66 -5.40 -6.08
C VAL A 36 -20.85 -6.30 -6.36
N ALA A 37 -20.73 -7.61 -6.14
CA ALA A 37 -21.84 -8.54 -6.33
C ALA A 37 -23.01 -8.29 -5.36
N ALA A 38 -22.73 -7.75 -4.16
CA ALA A 38 -23.74 -7.29 -3.21
C ALA A 38 -24.37 -5.94 -3.59
N GLY A 39 -23.77 -5.20 -4.52
CA GLY A 39 -24.22 -3.87 -4.96
C GLY A 39 -23.72 -2.71 -4.11
N ASP A 40 -22.86 -2.98 -3.12
CA ASP A 40 -22.34 -1.98 -2.18
C ASP A 40 -21.20 -1.15 -2.79
N TRP A 41 -20.35 -1.77 -3.61
CA TRP A 41 -19.16 -1.14 -4.20
C TRP A 41 -19.29 -1.02 -5.72
N ARG A 42 -18.75 0.06 -6.30
CA ARG A 42 -18.89 0.35 -7.73
C ARG A 42 -17.60 0.63 -8.47
N ASP A 43 -16.63 1.24 -7.81
CA ASP A 43 -15.37 1.62 -8.43
C ASP A 43 -14.21 1.48 -7.44
N TYR A 44 -12.99 1.41 -7.96
CA TYR A 44 -11.78 1.40 -7.17
C TYR A 44 -10.64 2.14 -7.89
N SER A 45 -9.74 2.73 -7.12
CA SER A 45 -8.49 3.28 -7.61
C SER A 45 -7.31 2.50 -7.04
N LEU A 46 -6.28 2.33 -7.85
CA LEU A 46 -5.04 1.65 -7.48
C LEU A 46 -3.87 2.54 -7.90
N VAL A 47 -3.16 3.08 -6.92
CA VAL A 47 -2.09 4.05 -7.15
C VAL A 47 -0.80 3.54 -6.51
N GLY A 48 0.25 3.47 -7.32
CA GLY A 48 1.61 3.23 -6.84
C GLY A 48 2.33 4.55 -6.57
N GLY A 49 3.23 4.56 -5.61
CA GLY A 49 3.97 5.76 -5.22
C GLY A 49 5.38 5.45 -4.75
N ALA A 50 6.19 6.48 -4.53
CA ALA A 50 7.56 6.31 -4.04
C ALA A 50 7.61 5.71 -2.61
N ASP A 51 6.64 6.09 -1.76
CA ASP A 51 6.62 5.71 -0.34
C ASP A 51 5.41 4.86 0.05
N VAL A 52 4.29 5.03 -0.66
CA VAL A 52 3.01 4.40 -0.36
C VAL A 52 2.34 3.91 -1.64
N ALA A 53 1.75 2.72 -1.58
CA ALA A 53 0.74 2.30 -2.54
C ALA A 53 -0.64 2.41 -1.91
N GLU A 54 -1.62 2.85 -2.67
CA GLU A 54 -2.99 3.06 -2.22
C GLU A 54 -3.97 2.24 -3.06
N PHE A 55 -4.90 1.59 -2.39
CA PHE A 55 -6.09 1.00 -2.97
C PHE A 55 -7.31 1.63 -2.31
N ALA A 56 -8.02 2.47 -3.05
CA ALA A 56 -9.23 3.14 -2.56
C ALA A 56 -10.47 2.58 -3.25
N VAL A 57 -11.56 2.47 -2.50
CA VAL A 57 -12.83 1.92 -2.98
C VAL A 57 -13.93 2.95 -2.86
N TYR A 58 -14.78 3.03 -3.88
CA TYR A 58 -15.86 4.01 -3.99
C TYR A 58 -17.21 3.31 -4.13
N ALA A 59 -18.20 3.76 -3.35
CA ALA A 59 -19.60 3.34 -3.53
C ALA A 59 -20.28 4.07 -4.69
N ARG A 60 -19.85 5.29 -4.99
CA ARG A 60 -20.41 6.14 -6.06
C ARG A 60 -19.30 6.98 -6.69
N SER A 61 -19.40 7.21 -7.99
CA SER A 61 -18.50 8.11 -8.71
C SER A 61 -18.67 9.55 -8.19
N GLY A 62 -17.56 10.20 -7.84
CA GLY A 62 -17.53 11.58 -7.36
C GLY A 62 -17.64 11.76 -5.84
N ASP A 63 -17.81 10.67 -5.08
CA ASP A 63 -17.82 10.70 -3.62
C ASP A 63 -16.44 10.38 -3.03
N ALA A 64 -16.27 10.69 -1.74
CA ALA A 64 -15.07 10.28 -1.00
C ALA A 64 -14.94 8.74 -0.97
N PRO A 65 -13.71 8.20 -0.95
CA PRO A 65 -13.51 6.75 -0.85
C PRO A 65 -14.11 6.22 0.47
N LEU A 66 -14.88 5.13 0.36
CA LEU A 66 -15.43 4.42 1.53
C LEU A 66 -14.34 3.76 2.36
N TYR A 67 -13.34 3.20 1.67
CA TYR A 67 -12.23 2.48 2.26
C TYR A 67 -10.96 2.84 1.53
N ARG A 68 -9.87 2.98 2.29
CA ARG A 68 -8.53 3.23 1.75
C ARG A 68 -7.56 2.26 2.41
N VAL A 69 -6.92 1.44 1.60
CA VAL A 69 -5.89 0.51 2.03
C VAL A 69 -4.54 1.03 1.56
N GLU A 70 -3.64 1.29 2.49
CA GLU A 70 -2.32 1.83 2.20
C GLU A 70 -1.22 0.81 2.55
N LYS A 71 -0.31 0.58 1.60
CA LYS A 71 0.91 -0.20 1.83
C LYS A 71 2.09 0.75 2.01
N ARG A 72 2.66 0.78 3.22
CA ARG A 72 3.82 1.62 3.58
C ARG A 72 4.99 0.76 4.06
N PRO A 73 5.92 0.36 3.17
CA PRO A 73 7.06 -0.49 3.54
C PRO A 73 7.98 0.13 4.59
N ALA A 74 7.99 1.45 4.71
CA ALA A 74 8.78 2.17 5.73
C ALA A 74 8.19 2.07 7.15
N LEU A 75 6.87 1.82 7.29
CA LEU A 75 6.23 1.61 8.58
C LEU A 75 6.34 0.16 9.05
N GLN A 76 6.56 -0.78 8.13
CA GLN A 76 6.77 -2.20 8.44
C GLN A 76 7.84 -2.44 9.51
N SER A 77 8.85 -1.57 9.58
CA SER A 77 9.95 -1.63 10.53
C SER A 77 9.74 -0.78 11.81
N ARG A 78 8.64 -0.02 11.94
CA ARG A 78 8.41 0.87 13.10
C ARG A 78 7.11 0.67 13.85
N GLN A 79 6.00 0.37 13.18
CA GLN A 79 4.70 0.09 13.80
C GLN A 79 3.97 -0.87 12.85
N GLY A 80 3.68 -2.09 13.30
CA GLY A 80 3.26 -3.21 12.47
C GLY A 80 2.30 -2.81 11.33
N GLN A 81 2.69 -3.17 10.10
CA GLN A 81 2.09 -3.12 8.75
C GLN A 81 0.77 -2.37 8.41
N TRP A 82 -0.03 -1.88 9.35
CA TRP A 82 -1.40 -1.42 9.12
C TRP A 82 -1.68 -0.17 9.96
N ALA A 83 -2.08 0.92 9.30
CA ALA A 83 -2.74 2.06 9.93
C ALA A 83 -4.23 2.01 9.53
N VAL A 84 -5.13 2.18 10.51
CA VAL A 84 -6.60 2.22 10.33
C VAL A 84 -7.06 3.66 10.18
#